data_AF-A0A2M9ZLD4-F1
#
_entry.id   AF-A0A2M9ZLD4-F1
#
_cell.length_a   1.000
_cell.length_b   1.000
_cell.length_c   1.000
_cell.angle_alpha   90.00
_cell.angle_beta   90.00
_cell.angle_gamma   90.00
#
_symmetry.space_group_name_H-M   'P 1'
#
loop_
_entity.id
_entity.type
_entity.pdbx_description
1 polymer ?
#
loop_
_entity_poly.entity_id
_entity_poly.type
_entity_poly.pdbx_seq_one_letter_code
_entity_poly.pdbx_strand_id
1 'polypeptide(L)'
;MLPHTELIFIGIANLLYGSYSGSLVLRTLLGKKVRRRWITLLVTANLCWALVCVGIFVQNWASIHILGAMHISFEGMYVTILALFEYYLVRPLAVR
;
A
#
# COMPACT_ATOMS: atom_id res chain seq x y z
N MET A 1 -5.67 15.84 -15.33
CA MET A 1 -6.23 14.48 -15.12
C MET A 1 -5.07 13.52 -15.13
N LEU A 2 -4.99 12.58 -14.17
CA LEU A 2 -3.99 11.50 -14.21
C LEU A 2 -4.30 10.63 -15.45
N PRO A 3 -3.33 10.31 -16.32
CA PRO A 3 -3.56 9.41 -17.44
C PRO A 3 -4.17 8.08 -16.98
N HIS A 4 -5.08 7.53 -17.80
CA HIS A 4 -5.83 6.30 -17.49
C HIS A 4 -4.96 5.13 -17.07
N THR A 5 -3.73 5.04 -17.60
CA THR A 5 -2.75 4.00 -17.27
C THR A 5 -2.36 4.01 -15.80
N GLU A 6 -2.16 5.18 -15.20
CA GLU A 6 -1.78 5.31 -13.78
C GLU A 6 -2.94 4.92 -12.87
N LEU A 7 -4.17 5.34 -13.21
CA LEU A 7 -5.38 4.96 -12.48
C LEU A 7 -5.61 3.45 -12.49
N ILE A 8 -5.43 2.80 -13.64
CA ILE A 8 -5.55 1.34 -13.76
C ILE A 8 -4.45 0.65 -12.95
N PHE A 9 -3.22 1.15 -13.01
CA PHE A 9 -2.09 0.59 -12.27
C PHE A 9 -2.29 0.69 -10.75
N ILE A 10 -2.74 1.85 -10.26
CA ILE A 10 -3.12 2.07 -8.86
C ILE A 10 -4.25 1.12 -8.44
N GLY A 11 -5.29 1.00 -9.27
CA GLY A 11 -6.42 0.11 -9.00
C GLY A 11 -5.99 -1.36 -8.88
N ILE A 12 -5.15 -1.83 -9.80
CA ILE A 12 -4.61 -3.20 -9.78
C ILE A 12 -3.74 -3.42 -8.53
N ALA A 13 -2.85 -2.47 -8.20
CA ALA A 13 -1.99 -2.57 -7.03
C ALA A 13 -2.81 -2.64 -5.73
N ASN A 14 -3.82 -1.77 -5.58
CA ASN A 14 -4.72 -1.77 -4.43
C ASN A 14 -5.58 -3.04 -4.35
N LEU A 15 -6.04 -3.57 -5.48
CA LEU A 15 -6.80 -4.82 -5.51
C LEU A 15 -5.93 -6.02 -5.09
N LEU A 16 -4.70 -6.10 -5.60
CA LEU A 16 -3.74 -7.14 -5.23
C LEU A 16 -3.38 -7.05 -3.75
N TYR A 17 -3.08 -5.84 -3.27
CA TYR A 17 -2.80 -5.56 -1.87
C TYR A 17 -3.98 -5.96 -0.97
N GLY A 18 -5.19 -5.47 -1.27
CA GLY A 18 -6.40 -5.77 -0.52
C GLY A 18 -6.73 -7.27 -0.50
N SER A 19 -6.57 -7.95 -1.63
CA SER A 19 -6.75 -9.40 -1.73
C SER A 19 -5.76 -10.16 -0.86
N TYR A 20 -4.49 -9.75 -0.85
CA TYR A 20 -3.45 -10.40 -0.05
C TYR A 20 -3.61 -10.12 1.44
N SER A 21 -3.86 -8.86 1.82
CA SER A 21 -4.12 -8.44 3.20
C SER A 21 -5.36 -9.15 3.76
N GLY A 22 -6.45 -9.19 2.98
CA GLY A 22 -7.66 -9.94 3.31
C GLY A 22 -7.40 -11.44 3.49
N SER A 23 -6.59 -12.06 2.62
CA SER A 23 -6.18 -13.47 2.80
C SER A 23 -5.40 -13.69 4.09
N LEU A 24 -4.57 -12.73 4.49
CA LEU A 24 -3.79 -12.79 5.73
C LEU A 24 -4.69 -12.70 6.97
N VAL A 25 -5.67 -11.79 6.95
CA VAL A 25 -6.70 -11.68 8.00
C VAL A 25 -7.51 -12.97 8.08
N LEU A 26 -7.95 -13.51 6.94
CA LEU A 26 -8.69 -14.77 6.87
C LEU A 26 -7.88 -15.93 7.49
N ARG A 27 -6.58 -16.02 7.18
CA ARG A 27 -5.69 -17.03 7.78
C ARG A 27 -5.57 -16.86 9.30
N THR A 28 -5.51 -15.63 9.78
CA THR A 28 -5.44 -15.32 11.21
C THR A 28 -6.74 -15.71 11.92
N LEU A 29 -7.90 -15.39 11.32
CA LEU A 29 -9.22 -15.77 11.84
C LEU A 29 -9.43 -17.29 11.84
N LEU A 30 -8.88 -18.00 10.85
CA LEU A 30 -8.89 -19.46 10.77
C LEU A 30 -7.86 -20.13 11.71
N GLY A 31 -7.20 -19.37 12.59
CA GLY A 31 -6.22 -19.91 13.56
C GLY A 31 -4.91 -20.40 12.93
N LYS A 32 -4.62 -20.06 11.67
CA LYS A 32 -3.37 -20.45 11.00
C LYS A 32 -2.26 -19.45 11.36
N LYS A 33 -1.10 -19.97 11.78
CA LYS A 33 0.09 -19.16 12.05
C LYS A 33 0.50 -18.38 10.80
N VAL A 34 0.50 -17.05 10.90
CA VAL A 34 0.96 -16.17 9.84
C VAL A 34 2.45 -15.92 10.05
N ARG A 35 3.26 -16.29 9.05
CA ARG A 35 4.72 -16.09 9.16
C ARG A 35 5.04 -14.60 9.08
N ARG A 36 5.90 -14.13 9.99
CA ARG A 36 6.42 -12.75 10.04
C ARG A 36 6.92 -12.22 8.68
N ARG A 37 7.42 -13.11 7.81
CA ARG A 37 7.89 -12.79 6.45
C ARG A 37 6.78 -12.23 5.55
N TRP A 38 5.55 -12.76 5.63
CA TRP A 38 4.43 -12.32 4.77
C TRP A 38 4.03 -10.87 5.09
N ILE A 39 4.00 -10.51 6.37
CA ILE A 39 3.69 -9.13 6.83
C ILE A 39 4.83 -8.19 6.46
N THR A 40 6.08 -8.63 6.63
CA THR A 40 7.24 -7.83 6.25
C THR A 40 7.22 -7.52 4.75
N LEU A 41 6.76 -8.46 3.92
CA LEU A 41 6.59 -8.27 2.48
C LEU A 41 5.54 -7.18 2.16
N LEU A 42 4.38 -7.14 2.85
CA LEU A 42 3.42 -6.03 2.70
C LEU A 42 4.06 -4.70 3.06
N VAL A 43 4.72 -4.63 4.22
CA VAL A 43 5.34 -3.38 4.68
C VAL A 43 6.34 -2.87 3.65
N THR A 44 7.19 -3.75 3.10
CA THR A 44 8.13 -3.37 2.05
C THR A 44 7.44 -2.97 0.74
N ALA A 45 6.34 -3.61 0.38
CA ALA A 45 5.58 -3.27 -0.82
C ALA A 45 4.92 -1.89 -0.68
N ASN A 46 4.29 -1.61 0.46
CA ASN A 46 3.68 -0.32 0.79
C ASN A 46 4.73 0.81 0.84
N LEU A 47 5.90 0.55 1.41
CA LEU A 47 7.01 1.52 1.40
C LEU A 47 7.56 1.77 -0.02
N CYS A 48 7.73 0.71 -0.82
CA CYS A 48 8.08 0.88 -2.24
C CYS A 48 7.02 1.70 -2.99
N TRP A 49 5.74 1.47 -2.72
CA TRP A 49 4.65 2.23 -3.32
C TRP A 49 4.69 3.72 -2.92
N ALA A 50 4.99 4.02 -1.65
CA ALA A 50 5.21 5.39 -1.20
C ALA A 50 6.32 6.09 -2.02
N LEU A 51 7.42 5.39 -2.30
CA LEU A 51 8.50 5.91 -3.15
C LEU A 51 8.04 6.13 -4.59
N VAL A 52 7.21 5.23 -5.14
CA VAL A 52 6.60 5.41 -6.47
C VAL A 52 5.69 6.64 -6.49
N CYS A 53 4.86 6.84 -5.48
CA CYS A 53 4.03 8.05 -5.35
C CYS A 53 4.89 9.33 -5.35
N VAL A 54 5.99 9.35 -4.59
CA VAL A 54 6.93 10.48 -4.58
C VAL A 54 7.58 10.66 -5.96
N GLY A 55 8.00 9.58 -6.61
CA GLY A 55 8.60 9.63 -7.95
C GLY A 55 7.66 10.22 -9.00
N ILE A 56 6.40 9.76 -9.04
CA ILE A 56 5.38 10.28 -9.96
C ILE A 56 5.11 11.76 -9.67
N PHE A 57 5.05 12.14 -8.39
CA PHE A 57 4.82 13.52 -7.98
C PHE A 57 5.95 14.46 -8.41
N VAL A 58 7.21 14.07 -8.20
CA VAL A 58 8.38 14.86 -8.62
C VAL A 58 8.47 14.94 -10.15
N GLN A 59 8.25 13.83 -10.85
CA GLN A 59 8.31 13.80 -12.31
C GLN A 59 7.24 14.67 -12.97
N ASN A 60 6.04 14.73 -12.38
CA ASN A 60 4.91 15.47 -12.94
C ASN A 60 4.67 16.83 -12.27
N TRP A 61 5.53 17.29 -11.35
CA TRP A 61 5.32 18.50 -10.55
C TRP A 61 4.95 19.74 -11.39
N ALA A 62 5.51 19.88 -12.60
CA ALA A 62 5.25 21.01 -13.49
C ALA A 62 3.94 20.92 -14.30
N SER A 63 3.34 19.72 -14.42
CA SER A 63 2.18 19.46 -15.30
C SER A 63 1.01 18.79 -14.58
N ILE A 64 1.14 18.52 -13.28
CA ILE A 64 0.13 17.81 -12.51
C ILE A 64 -1.04 18.72 -12.17
N HIS A 65 -2.25 18.22 -12.42
CA HIS A 65 -3.47 18.89 -12.02
C HIS A 65 -3.67 18.74 -10.50
N ILE A 66 -4.25 19.74 -9.84
CA ILE A 66 -4.47 19.75 -8.37
C ILE A 66 -5.12 18.45 -7.86
N LEU A 67 -6.13 17.94 -8.57
CA LEU A 67 -6.79 16.68 -8.23
C LEU A 67 -5.85 15.46 -8.27
N GLY A 68 -4.94 15.41 -9.24
CA GLY A 68 -3.96 14.31 -9.35
C GLY A 68 -2.88 14.39 -8.27
N ALA A 69 -2.44 15.61 -7.96
CA ALA A 69 -1.53 15.87 -6.86
C ALA A 69 -2.14 15.47 -5.50
N MET A 70 -3.40 15.83 -5.26
CA MET A 70 -4.14 15.41 -4.06
C MET A 70 -4.26 13.89 -3.99
N HIS A 71 -4.65 13.23 -5.08
CA HIS A 71 -4.80 11.78 -5.11
C HIS A 71 -3.49 11.06 -4.74
N ILE A 72 -2.39 11.40 -5.42
CA ILE A 72 -1.07 10.79 -5.14
C ILE A 72 -0.59 11.09 -3.72
N SER A 73 -0.83 12.31 -3.22
CA SER A 73 -0.43 12.69 -1.85
C SER A 73 -1.20 11.89 -0.80
N PHE A 74 -2.53 11.77 -0.97
CA PHE A 74 -3.36 10.95 -0.10
C PHE A 74 -2.99 9.47 -0.18
N GLU A 75 -2.68 8.97 -1.37
CA GLU A 75 -2.27 7.59 -1.58
C GLU A 75 -0.93 7.29 -0.89
N GLY A 76 0.08 8.14 -1.09
CA GLY A 76 1.37 8.04 -0.42
C GLY A 76 1.26 8.09 1.12
N MET A 77 0.43 9.00 1.64
CA MET A 77 0.16 9.09 3.07
C MET A 77 -0.55 7.83 3.58
N TYR A 78 -1.56 7.35 2.86
CA TYR A 78 -2.31 6.15 3.20
C TYR A 78 -1.43 4.91 3.28
N VAL A 79 -0.61 4.63 2.25
CA VAL A 79 0.26 3.43 2.24
C VAL A 79 1.35 3.51 3.31
N THR A 80 1.84 4.71 3.64
CA THR A 80 2.83 4.89 4.71
C THR A 80 2.22 4.60 6.08
N ILE A 81 1.01 5.09 6.36
CA ILE A 81 0.26 4.79 7.59
C ILE A 81 -0.03 3.29 7.68
N LEU A 82 -0.43 2.66 6.56
CA LEU A 82 -0.66 1.22 6.47
C LEU A 82 0.59 0.42 6.83
N ALA A 83 1.74 0.76 6.24
CA ALA A 83 3.01 0.11 6.54
C ALA A 83 3.37 0.20 8.04
N LEU A 84 3.12 1.35 8.67
CA LEU A 84 3.31 1.52 10.11
C LEU A 84 2.34 0.66 10.92
N PHE A 85 1.05 0.65 10.57
CA PHE A 85 0.04 -0.17 11.25
C PHE A 85 0.36 -1.68 11.14
N GLU A 86 0.78 -2.13 9.97
CA GLU A 86 1.21 -3.51 9.75
C GLU A 86 2.43 -3.87 10.59
N TYR A 87 3.40 -2.97 10.67
CA TYR A 87 4.63 -3.18 11.41
C TYR A 87 4.43 -3.19 12.93
N TYR A 88 3.65 -2.24 13.45
CA TYR A 88 3.44 -2.05 14.89
C TYR A 88 2.30 -2.90 15.46
N LEU A 89 1.22 -3.10 14.71
CA LEU A 89 0.01 -3.75 15.22
C LEU A 89 -0.15 -5.18 14.70
N VAL A 90 -0.08 -5.38 13.38
CA VAL A 90 -0.36 -6.69 12.76
C VAL A 90 0.79 -7.68 13.03
N ARG A 91 2.03 -7.22 12.91
CA ARG A 91 3.23 -8.05 13.13
C ARG A 91 3.30 -8.72 14.51
N PRO A 92 3.06 -8.04 15.65
CA PRO A 92 3.05 -8.70 16.95
C PRO A 92 1.81 -9.56 17.20
N LEU A 93 0.64 -9.18 16.68
CA LEU A 93 -0.61 -9.95 16.86
C LEU A 93 -0.58 -11.28 16.11
N ALA A 94 -0.06 -11.28 14.89
CA ALA A 94 -0.08 -12.44 13.99
C ALA A 94 1.05 -13.45 14.22
N VAL A 95 2.06 -13.09 15.03
CA VAL A 95 3.25 -13.94 15.34
C VAL A 95 3.14 -14.61 16.72
N ARG A 96 2.02 -14.45 17.44
CA ARG A 96 1.71 -15.29 18.63
C ARG A 96 1.51 -16.76 18.24
#